data_AF-A0A3A6NBJ1-F1
#
_entry.id   AF-A0A3A6NBJ1-F1
#
_cell.length_a   1.000
_cell.length_b   1.000
_cell.length_c   1.000
_cell.angle_alpha   90.00
_cell.angle_beta   90.00
_cell.angle_gamma   90.00
#
_symmetry.space_group_name_H-M   'P 1'
#
loop_
_entity.id
_entity.type
_entity.pdbx_description
1 polymer ?
#
loop_
_entity_poly.entity_id
_entity_poly.type
_entity_poly.pdbx_seq_one_letter_code
_entity_poly.pdbx_strand_id
1 'polypeptide(L)' 'MRLKTETVKRLIDESNLSQNQLAEKIGISKGYLSNSLSGRRGAGRKLLSGLLRLFPEESVASLTIGRKAAA' A
#
# COMPACT_ATOMS: atom_id res chain seq x y z
N MET A 1 -8.49 -1.71 -6.08
CA MET A 1 -7.84 -2.93 -5.54
C MET A 1 -7.80 -2.82 -4.02
N ARG A 2 -7.79 -3.93 -3.27
CA ARG A 2 -7.59 -3.92 -1.81
C ARG A 2 -6.11 -4.20 -1.52
N LEU A 3 -5.53 -3.53 -0.53
CA LEU A 3 -4.16 -3.81 -0.11
C LEU A 3 -4.10 -5.14 0.64
N LYS A 4 -2.98 -5.85 0.53
CA LYS A 4 -2.57 -6.81 1.55
C LYS A 4 -1.97 -6.03 2.70
N THR A 5 -2.82 -5.63 3.65
CA THR A 5 -2.45 -4.72 4.74
C THR A 5 -1.23 -5.19 5.53
N GLU A 6 -1.17 -6.48 5.87
CA GLU A 6 -0.05 -7.03 6.65
C GLU A 6 1.28 -6.97 5.88
N THR A 7 1.25 -7.20 4.56
CA THR A 7 2.43 -7.01 3.69
C THR A 7 2.91 -5.56 3.70
N VAL A 8 1.98 -4.60 3.56
CA VAL A 8 2.34 -3.17 3.54
C VAL A 8 2.84 -2.70 4.90
N LYS A 9 2.26 -3.17 6.01
CA LYS A 9 2.74 -2.85 7.37
C LYS A 9 4.15 -3.39 7.60
N ARG A 10 4.43 -4.63 7.23
CA ARG A 10 5.77 -5.22 7.32
C ARG A 10 6.80 -4.37 6.57
N LEU A 11 6.50 -3.92 5.36
CA LEU A 11 7.39 -3.05 4.58
C LEU A 11 7.61 -1.68 5.23
N ILE A 12 6.57 -1.11 5.85
CA ILE A 12 6.67 0.14 6.62
C ILE A 12 7.63 -0.05 7.81
N ASP A 13 7.47 -1.14 8.54
CA ASP A 13 8.30 -1.46 9.71
C ASP A 13 9.76 -1.75 9.31
N GLU A 14 9.98 -2.59 8.28
CA GLU A 14 11.31 -2.91 7.74
C GLU A 14 12.06 -1.68 7.19
N SER A 15 11.31 -0.67 6.73
CA SER A 15 11.88 0.60 6.24
C SER A 15 12.05 1.67 7.31
N ASN A 16 11.76 1.36 8.59
CA ASN A 16 11.77 2.30 9.71
C ASN A 16 10.94 3.58 9.44
N LEU A 17 9.82 3.42 8.71
CA LEU A 17 8.90 4.50 8.45
C LEU A 17 7.69 4.40 9.37
N SER A 18 7.15 5.53 9.78
CA SER A 18 5.77 5.58 10.23
C SER A 18 4.81 5.61 9.03
N GLN A 19 3.56 5.22 9.26
CA GLN A 19 2.50 5.37 8.26
C GLN A 19 2.37 6.83 7.78
N ASN A 20 2.59 7.81 8.66
CA ASN A 20 2.54 9.22 8.30
C ASN A 20 3.68 9.62 7.35
N GLN A 21 4.90 9.18 7.64
CA GLN A 21 6.06 9.42 6.77
C GLN A 21 5.89 8.73 5.42
N LEU A 22 5.31 7.52 5.39
CA LEU A 22 4.98 6.85 4.14
C LEU A 22 3.97 7.68 3.31
N ALA A 23 2.90 8.17 3.94
CA ALA A 23 1.90 9.00 3.25
C ALA A 23 2.53 10.27 2.66
N GLU A 24 3.41 10.92 3.40
CA GLU A 24 4.14 12.12 2.97
C GLU A 24 5.09 11.80 1.80
N LYS A 25 5.88 10.72 1.88
CA LYS A 25 6.77 10.27 0.79
C LYS A 25 6.01 9.94 -0.50
N ILE A 26 4.81 9.38 -0.39
CA ILE A 26 3.95 9.06 -1.55
C ILE A 26 3.19 10.31 -2.06
N GLY A 27 3.05 11.35 -1.22
CA GLY A 27 2.26 12.54 -1.54
C GLY A 27 0.74 12.30 -1.47
N ILE A 28 0.28 11.51 -0.51
CA ILE A 28 -1.16 11.27 -0.22
C ILE A 28 -1.50 11.71 1.20
N SER A 29 -2.80 11.89 1.49
CA SER A 29 -3.21 12.20 2.85
C SER A 29 -3.04 11.01 3.79
N LYS A 30 -2.71 11.30 5.06
CA LYS A 30 -2.59 10.32 6.15
C LYS A 30 -3.89 9.50 6.30
N GLY A 31 -5.03 10.19 6.22
CA GLY A 31 -6.36 9.58 6.26
C GLY A 31 -6.65 8.66 5.06
N TYR A 32 -6.18 9.01 3.85
CA TYR A 32 -6.30 8.13 2.69
C TYR A 32 -5.54 6.83 2.93
N LEU A 33 -4.27 6.91 3.34
CA LEU A 33 -3.46 5.72 3.63
C LEU A 33 -4.08 4.87 4.76
N SER A 34 -4.54 5.50 5.84
CA SER A 34 -5.19 4.82 6.96
C SER A 34 -6.46 4.09 6.55
N ASN A 35 -7.31 4.74 5.77
CA ASN A 35 -8.52 4.11 5.24
C ASN A 35 -8.21 2.99 4.24
N SER A 36 -7.11 3.09 3.47
CA SER A 36 -6.67 2.01 2.59
C SER A 36 -6.13 0.80 3.35
N LEU A 37 -5.32 1.01 4.39
CA LEU A 37 -4.77 -0.06 5.24
C LEU A 37 -5.84 -0.75 6.09
N SER A 38 -6.82 0.00 6.60
CA SER A 38 -7.97 -0.58 7.31
C SER A 38 -8.98 -1.27 6.38
N GLY A 39 -8.78 -1.21 5.06
CA GLY A 39 -9.71 -1.76 4.08
C GLY A 39 -11.00 -0.96 3.88
N ARG A 40 -11.22 0.14 4.62
CA ARG A 40 -12.38 1.03 4.41
C ARG A 40 -12.37 1.66 3.01
N ARG A 41 -11.19 1.81 2.41
CA ARG A 41 -10.98 2.31 1.05
C ARG A 41 -10.09 1.37 0.24
N GLY A 42 -10.28 1.32 -1.07
CA GLY A 42 -9.33 0.66 -1.96
C GLY A 42 -8.02 1.43 -2.12
N ALA A 43 -6.96 0.76 -2.56
CA ALA A 43 -5.76 1.40 -3.08
C ALA A 43 -5.99 1.81 -4.54
N GLY A 44 -5.90 3.11 -4.79
CA GLY A 44 -5.91 3.71 -6.11
C GLY A 44 -4.51 3.83 -6.71
N ARG A 45 -4.46 4.28 -7.97
CA ARG A 45 -3.23 4.35 -8.78
C ARG A 45 -2.09 5.09 -8.07
N LYS A 46 -2.36 6.23 -7.44
CA LYS A 46 -1.35 7.05 -6.76
C LYS A 46 -0.68 6.33 -5.59
N LEU A 47 -1.45 5.63 -4.75
CA LEU A 47 -0.91 4.85 -3.65
C LEU A 47 -0.10 3.66 -4.16
N LEU A 48 -0.63 2.90 -5.12
CA LEU A 48 0.10 1.76 -5.69
C LEU A 48 1.41 2.19 -6.37
N SER A 49 1.39 3.24 -7.19
CA SER A 49 2.60 3.75 -7.82
C SER A 49 3.61 4.27 -6.81
N GLY A 50 3.16 4.88 -5.72
CA GLY A 50 4.03 5.34 -4.64
C GLY A 50 4.69 4.19 -3.89
N LEU A 51 3.93 3.14 -3.57
CA LEU A 51 4.46 1.94 -2.94
C LEU A 51 5.50 1.25 -3.83
N LEU A 52 5.23 1.08 -5.14
CA LEU A 52 6.17 0.46 -6.07
C LEU A 52 7.46 1.28 -6.28
N ARG A 53 7.39 2.61 -6.13
CA ARG A 53 8.59 3.47 -6.18
C ARG A 53 9.44 3.37 -4.92
N LEU A 54 8.81 3.20 -3.76
CA LEU A 54 9.50 3.09 -2.47
C LEU A 54 9.99 1.67 -2.18
N PHE A 55 9.30 0.67 -2.72
CA PHE A 55 9.58 -0.75 -2.53
C PHE A 55 9.68 -1.42 -3.92
N PRO A 56 10.80 -1.24 -4.65
CA PRO A 56 10.93 -1.67 -6.04
C PRO A 56 10.94 -3.20 -6.23
N GLU A 57 11.26 -3.96 -5.18
CA GLU A 57 11.20 -5.43 -5.18
C GLU A 57 9.76 -5.97 -5.12
N GLU A 58 8.78 -5.11 -4.82
CA GLU A 58 7.39 -5.49 -4.71
C GLU A 58 6.66 -5.34 -6.06
N SER A 59 5.56 -6.07 -6.21
CA SER A 59 4.69 -6.02 -7.38
C SER A 59 3.26 -5.67 -6.99
N VAL A 60 2.45 -5.32 -7.98
CA VAL A 60 1.02 -5.11 -7.75
C VAL A 60 0.37 -6.37 -7.12
N ALA A 61 0.80 -7.57 -7.52
CA ALA A 61 0.26 -8.83 -7.01
C ALA A 61 0.69 -9.13 -5.56
N SER A 62 1.92 -8.76 -5.17
CA SER A 62 2.36 -8.90 -3.78
C SER A 62 1.70 -7.87 -2.86
N LEU A 63 1.44 -6.66 -3.34
CA LEU A 63 0.85 -5.57 -2.55
C LEU A 63 -0.68 -5.60 -2.45
N THR A 64 -1.36 -6.36 -3.30
CA THR A 64 -2.83 -6.35 -3.36
C THR A 64 -3.47 -7.72 -3.28
N ILE A 65 -4.69 -7.75 -2.78
CA ILE A 65 -5.54 -8.94 -2.80
C ILE A 65 -6.13 -9.00 -4.22
N GLY A 66 -5.63 -9.94 -5.03
CA GLY A 66 -6.20 -10.20 -6.35
C GLY A 66 -7.60 -10.84 -6.22
N ARG A 67 -8.52 -10.49 -7.13
CA ARG A 67 -9.54 -11.47 -7.52
C ARG A 67 -8.77 -12.65 -8.09
N LYS A 68 -9.03 -13.87 -7.63
CA LYS A 68 -8.69 -15.06 -8.44
C LYS A 68 -9.22 -14.78 -9.84
N ALA A 69 -8.37 -14.87 -10.86
CA ALA A 69 -8.87 -15.12 -12.19
C ALA A 69 -9.71 -16.40 -12.06
N ALA A 70 -11.00 -16.32 -12.34
CA ALA A 70 -11.80 -17.52 -12.48
C ALA A 70 -11.10 -18.35 -13.56
N ALA A 71 -10.68 -19.55 -13.17
CA ALA A 71 -10.22 -20.57 -14.09
C ALA A 71 -11.39 -21.00 -14.99
#